data_AF-Q1ERG9-F1
#
_entry.id   AF-Q1ERG9-F1
#
_cell.length_a   1.000
_cell.length_b   1.000
_cell.length_c   1.000
_cell.angle_alpha   90.00
_cell.angle_beta   90.00
_cell.angle_gamma   90.00
#
_symmetry.space_group_name_H-M   'P 1'
#
loop_
_entity.id
_entity.type
_entity.pdbx_description
1 polymer ?
#
loop_
_entity_poly.entity_id
_entity_poly.type
_entity_poly.pdbx_seq_one_letter_code
_entity_poly.pdbx_strand_id
1 'polypeptide(L)'
;DGPVIQAAATRSLQGGTNFDKIIAMLKDVTPQLSCPIALFTYYNPILKRGVEKFMDTVKDAGVHGLVVPDVPLEETEILRKEASKKKIELVLLTTPTTPTARMKSIVECSEGFVYLVSSVGVTGARASVSGKVESLLKQIKEATSKPVAVGFGISKPEHVKQVAAWGADGVII
;
A
#
# COMPACT_ATOMS: atom_id res chain seq x y z
N ASP A 1 -2.81 3.71 -10.73
CA ASP A 1 -1.65 3.15 -11.46
C ASP A 1 -1.31 3.94 -12.70
N GLY A 2 -0.02 4.00 -13.05
CA GLY A 2 0.44 4.51 -14.35
C GLY A 2 0.84 3.39 -15.33
N PRO A 3 1.41 3.76 -16.49
CA PRO A 3 1.49 2.90 -17.67
C PRO A 3 2.20 1.56 -17.44
N VAL A 4 3.24 1.53 -16.60
CA VAL A 4 4.01 0.29 -16.32
C VAL A 4 3.15 -0.74 -15.60
N ILE A 5 2.45 -0.32 -14.54
CA ILE A 5 1.60 -1.21 -13.73
C ILE A 5 0.32 -1.58 -14.50
N GLN A 6 -0.23 -0.64 -15.27
CA GLN A 6 -1.35 -0.91 -16.17
C GLN A 6 -0.99 -2.01 -17.18
N ALA A 7 0.17 -1.91 -17.85
CA ALA A 7 0.63 -2.93 -18.79
C ALA A 7 0.87 -4.30 -18.12
N ALA A 8 1.37 -4.31 -16.87
CA ALA A 8 1.52 -5.54 -16.09
C ALA A 8 0.16 -6.19 -15.77
N ALA A 9 -0.82 -5.38 -15.36
CA ALA A 9 -2.18 -5.84 -15.11
C ALA A 9 -2.82 -6.43 -16.38
N THR A 10 -2.68 -5.76 -17.54
CA THR A 10 -3.16 -6.26 -18.83
C THR A 10 -2.55 -7.62 -19.18
N ARG A 11 -1.23 -7.77 -19.08
CA ARG A 11 -0.55 -9.05 -19.34
C ARG A 11 -1.05 -10.16 -18.41
N SER A 12 -1.19 -9.85 -17.12
CA SER A 12 -1.67 -10.81 -16.12
C SER A 12 -3.11 -11.28 -16.43
N LEU A 13 -4.00 -10.36 -16.77
CA LEU A 13 -5.38 -10.67 -17.14
C LEU A 13 -5.47 -11.48 -18.45
N GLN A 14 -4.66 -11.15 -19.46
CA GLN A 14 -4.56 -11.93 -20.70
C GLN A 14 -4.04 -13.36 -20.46
N GLY A 15 -3.16 -13.54 -19.47
CA GLY A 15 -2.72 -14.86 -18.98
C GLY A 15 -3.79 -15.61 -18.17
N GLY A 16 -4.98 -15.03 -17.98
CA GLY A 16 -6.09 -15.64 -17.25
C GLY A 16 -5.90 -15.64 -15.74
N THR A 17 -5.09 -14.74 -15.19
CA THR A 17 -4.99 -14.52 -13.73
C THR A 17 -6.35 -14.10 -13.17
N ASN A 18 -6.74 -14.71 -12.06
CA ASN A 18 -7.93 -14.33 -11.31
C ASN A 18 -7.64 -14.47 -9.81
N PHE A 19 -8.56 -13.99 -8.97
CA PHE A 19 -8.38 -14.02 -7.52
C PHE A 19 -8.12 -15.42 -6.98
N ASP A 20 -8.86 -16.43 -7.45
CA ASP A 20 -8.73 -17.79 -6.91
C ASP A 20 -7.35 -18.39 -7.24
N LYS A 21 -6.81 -18.09 -8.43
CA LYS A 21 -5.43 -18.43 -8.80
C LYS A 21 -4.39 -17.68 -7.95
N ILE A 22 -4.63 -16.42 -7.62
CA ILE A 22 -3.76 -15.64 -6.72
C ILE A 22 -3.74 -16.26 -5.33
N ILE A 23 -4.91 -16.61 -4.78
CA ILE A 23 -5.01 -17.25 -3.46
C ILE A 23 -4.33 -18.62 -3.45
N ALA A 24 -4.50 -19.44 -4.49
CA ALA A 24 -3.81 -20.72 -4.61
C ALA A 24 -2.28 -20.53 -4.58
N MET A 25 -1.76 -19.59 -5.40
CA MET A 25 -0.33 -19.26 -5.40
C MET A 25 0.17 -18.76 -4.04
N LEU A 26 -0.60 -17.91 -3.36
CA LEU A 26 -0.21 -17.40 -2.04
C LEU A 26 -0.12 -18.51 -0.99
N LYS A 27 -1.04 -19.49 -1.02
CA LYS A 27 -1.00 -20.65 -0.11
C LYS A 27 0.25 -21.50 -0.31
N ASP A 28 0.75 -21.60 -1.55
CA ASP A 28 1.97 -22.35 -1.85
C ASP A 28 3.23 -21.56 -1.47
N VAL A 29 3.22 -20.24 -1.67
CA VAL A 29 4.42 -19.39 -1.52
C VAL A 29 4.60 -18.86 -0.11
N THR A 30 3.53 -18.46 0.59
CA THR A 30 3.64 -17.85 1.93
C THR A 30 4.39 -18.69 2.97
N PRO A 31 4.26 -20.04 3.02
CA PRO A 31 5.03 -20.84 3.98
C PRO A 31 6.54 -20.85 3.72
N GLN A 32 6.96 -20.45 2.52
CA GLN A 32 8.36 -20.43 2.09
C GLN A 32 9.02 -19.06 2.31
N LEU A 33 8.25 -18.04 2.68
CA LEU A 33 8.74 -16.68 2.84
C LEU A 33 9.07 -16.36 4.30
N SER A 34 10.18 -15.68 4.50
CA SER A 34 10.58 -15.14 5.81
C SER A 34 10.02 -13.75 6.10
N CYS A 35 9.33 -13.14 5.14
CA CYS A 35 8.77 -11.79 5.23
C CYS A 35 7.24 -11.80 5.11
N PRO A 36 6.54 -10.84 5.76
CA PRO A 36 5.10 -10.72 5.62
C PRO A 36 4.71 -10.28 4.21
N ILE A 37 3.57 -10.78 3.71
CA ILE A 37 2.97 -10.32 2.45
C ILE A 37 1.88 -9.28 2.75
N ALA A 38 1.91 -8.17 2.02
CA ALA A 38 0.78 -7.27 1.89
C ALA A 38 0.16 -7.36 0.49
N LEU A 39 -1.18 -7.45 0.41
CA LEU A 39 -1.89 -7.39 -0.86
C LEU A 39 -2.19 -5.95 -1.26
N PHE A 40 -1.95 -5.62 -2.52
CA PHE A 40 -2.34 -4.37 -3.13
C PHE A 40 -3.45 -4.66 -4.15
N THR A 41 -4.67 -4.18 -3.91
CA THR A 41 -5.82 -4.44 -4.79
C THR A 41 -6.77 -3.25 -4.81
N TYR A 42 -7.55 -3.13 -5.88
CA TYR A 42 -8.72 -2.25 -5.92
C TYR A 42 -9.88 -2.82 -5.10
N TYR A 43 -10.86 -1.98 -4.77
CA TYR A 43 -11.99 -2.35 -3.90
C TYR A 43 -12.99 -3.30 -4.56
N ASN A 44 -13.18 -3.18 -5.88
CA ASN A 44 -14.19 -3.97 -6.59
C ASN A 44 -14.06 -5.51 -6.41
N PRO A 45 -12.87 -6.13 -6.51
CA PRO A 45 -12.67 -7.54 -6.15
C PRO A 45 -13.11 -7.94 -4.74
N ILE A 46 -12.91 -7.05 -3.76
CA ILE A 46 -13.31 -7.23 -2.36
C ILE A 46 -14.84 -7.20 -2.29
N LEU A 47 -15.45 -6.15 -2.84
CA LEU A 47 -16.89 -5.95 -2.83
C LEU A 47 -17.65 -7.12 -3.49
N LYS A 48 -17.16 -7.60 -4.65
CA LYS A 48 -17.76 -8.74 -5.38
C LYS A 48 -17.80 -10.03 -4.56
N ARG A 49 -16.90 -10.19 -3.57
CA ARG A 49 -16.81 -11.39 -2.72
C ARG A 49 -17.49 -11.22 -1.36
N GLY A 50 -17.80 -9.99 -0.98
CA GLY A 50 -18.13 -9.62 0.39
C GLY A 50 -16.85 -9.42 1.22
N VAL A 51 -16.82 -8.32 1.97
CA VAL A 51 -15.64 -7.90 2.74
C VAL A 51 -15.17 -8.97 3.71
N GLU A 52 -16.07 -9.54 4.50
CA GLU A 52 -15.76 -10.57 5.51
C GLU A 52 -15.12 -11.81 4.85
N LYS A 53 -15.78 -12.37 3.84
CA LYS A 53 -15.29 -13.55 3.11
C LYS A 53 -13.94 -13.29 2.44
N PHE A 54 -13.75 -12.09 1.89
CA PHE A 54 -12.46 -11.70 1.32
C PHE A 54 -11.36 -11.71 2.38
N MET A 55 -11.60 -11.07 3.53
CA MET A 55 -10.63 -10.97 4.63
C MET A 55 -10.27 -12.37 5.17
N ASP A 56 -11.25 -13.25 5.34
CA ASP A 56 -11.00 -14.65 5.73
C ASP A 56 -10.12 -15.37 4.71
N THR A 57 -10.47 -15.25 3.43
CA THR A 57 -9.75 -15.95 2.36
C THR A 57 -8.29 -15.50 2.25
N VAL A 58 -8.02 -14.20 2.36
CA VAL A 58 -6.64 -13.68 2.29
C VAL A 58 -5.87 -13.99 3.57
N LYS A 59 -6.52 -14.00 4.74
CA LYS A 59 -5.88 -14.38 6.00
C LYS A 59 -5.42 -15.84 5.97
N ASP A 60 -6.29 -16.73 5.51
CA ASP A 60 -6.00 -18.16 5.34
C ASP A 60 -4.89 -18.42 4.30
N ALA A 61 -4.68 -17.47 3.39
CA ALA A 61 -3.61 -17.51 2.40
C ALA A 61 -2.28 -16.93 2.90
N GLY A 62 -2.18 -16.54 4.18
CA GLY A 62 -0.95 -16.02 4.78
C GLY A 62 -0.71 -14.52 4.56
N VAL A 63 -1.73 -13.76 4.16
CA VAL A 63 -1.63 -12.30 3.98
C VAL A 63 -1.66 -11.59 5.34
N HIS A 64 -0.74 -10.65 5.52
CA HIS A 64 -0.57 -9.87 6.74
C HIS A 64 -1.03 -8.42 6.60
N GLY A 65 -0.89 -7.84 5.40
CA GLY A 65 -1.28 -6.46 5.12
C GLY A 65 -2.20 -6.33 3.92
N LEU A 66 -2.92 -5.21 3.85
CA LEU A 66 -3.80 -4.87 2.74
C LEU A 66 -3.68 -3.38 2.41
N VAL A 67 -3.55 -3.05 1.13
CA VAL A 67 -3.60 -1.69 0.57
C VAL A 67 -4.74 -1.64 -0.44
N VAL A 68 -5.67 -0.72 -0.24
CA VAL A 68 -6.82 -0.50 -1.14
C VAL A 68 -6.86 0.98 -1.55
N PRO A 69 -6.22 1.36 -2.66
CA PRO A 69 -5.91 2.76 -2.96
C PRO A 69 -7.11 3.58 -3.46
N ASP A 70 -8.20 2.92 -3.88
CA ASP A 70 -9.40 3.53 -4.45
C ASP A 70 -10.52 3.76 -3.43
N VAL A 71 -10.29 3.48 -2.14
CA VAL A 71 -11.26 3.73 -1.07
C VAL A 71 -10.85 4.96 -0.27
N PRO A 72 -11.67 6.03 -0.25
CA PRO A 72 -11.39 7.20 0.58
C PRO A 72 -11.49 6.83 2.07
N LEU A 73 -10.72 7.52 2.92
CA LEU A 73 -10.63 7.26 4.36
C LEU A 73 -12.01 7.04 5.02
N GLU A 74 -12.98 7.88 4.66
CA GLU A 74 -14.33 7.86 5.19
C GLU A 74 -15.06 6.54 4.91
N GLU A 75 -14.82 5.93 3.75
CA GLU A 75 -15.45 4.66 3.34
C GLU A 75 -14.66 3.43 3.80
N THR A 76 -13.45 3.62 4.36
CA THR A 76 -12.64 2.50 4.86
C THR A 76 -13.15 1.90 6.16
N GLU A 77 -14.15 2.47 6.84
CA GLU A 77 -14.59 2.01 8.17
C GLU A 77 -14.94 0.52 8.18
N ILE A 78 -15.71 0.05 7.19
CA ILE A 78 -16.09 -1.37 7.06
C ILE A 78 -14.84 -2.24 6.85
N LEU A 79 -13.93 -1.81 5.97
CA LEU A 79 -12.67 -2.51 5.71
C LEU A 79 -11.78 -2.56 6.95
N ARG A 80 -11.61 -1.44 7.66
CA ARG A 80 -10.79 -1.33 8.87
C ARG A 80 -11.31 -2.25 9.97
N LYS A 81 -12.63 -2.26 10.19
CA LYS A 81 -13.26 -3.10 11.20
C LYS A 81 -13.04 -4.59 10.91
N GLU A 82 -13.26 -5.03 9.67
CA GLU A 82 -13.07 -6.43 9.31
C GLU A 82 -11.59 -6.82 9.27
N ALA A 83 -10.71 -5.96 8.75
CA ALA A 83 -9.26 -6.19 8.76
C ALA A 83 -8.73 -6.35 10.20
N SER A 84 -9.15 -5.46 11.12
CA SER A 84 -8.78 -5.51 12.54
C SER A 84 -9.22 -6.83 13.20
N LYS A 85 -10.48 -7.27 12.98
CA LYS A 85 -10.98 -8.55 13.50
C LYS A 85 -10.13 -9.75 13.04
N LYS A 86 -9.64 -9.72 11.80
CA LYS A 86 -8.86 -10.80 11.20
C LYS A 86 -7.35 -10.62 11.36
N LYS A 87 -6.90 -9.59 12.09
CA LYS A 87 -5.49 -9.23 12.27
C LYS A 87 -4.77 -9.10 10.92
N ILE A 88 -5.37 -8.32 10.02
CA ILE A 88 -4.79 -7.85 8.77
C ILE A 88 -4.55 -6.36 8.92
N GLU A 89 -3.34 -5.90 8.66
CA GLU A 89 -2.97 -4.49 8.74
C GLU A 89 -3.49 -3.76 7.48
N LEU A 90 -4.53 -2.95 7.64
CA LEU A 90 -4.98 -2.07 6.56
C LEU A 90 -4.06 -0.84 6.50
N VAL A 91 -3.15 -0.84 5.53
CA VAL A 91 -2.21 0.24 5.26
C VAL A 91 -2.92 1.31 4.45
N LEU A 92 -2.92 2.54 4.97
CA LEU A 92 -3.47 3.71 4.30
C LEU A 92 -2.35 4.58 3.72
N LEU A 93 -2.71 5.33 2.68
CA LEU A 93 -1.78 6.15 1.93
C LEU A 93 -2.05 7.65 2.08
N THR A 94 -0.98 8.43 2.01
CA THR A 94 -1.02 9.90 1.94
C THR A 94 -0.13 10.40 0.80
N THR A 95 -0.37 11.64 0.37
CA THR A 95 0.30 12.26 -0.78
C THR A 95 0.76 13.68 -0.45
N PRO A 96 1.70 14.26 -1.23
CA PRO A 96 2.07 15.68 -1.15
C PRO A 96 0.92 16.67 -1.30
N THR A 97 -0.20 16.24 -1.87
CA THR A 97 -1.41 17.05 -2.05
C THR A 97 -2.44 16.85 -0.94
N THR A 98 -2.23 15.88 -0.04
CA THR A 98 -3.15 15.59 1.06
C THR A 98 -3.06 16.72 2.10
N PRO A 99 -4.16 17.41 2.44
CA PRO A 99 -4.16 18.43 3.48
C PRO A 99 -3.70 17.86 4.83
N THR A 100 -2.99 18.66 5.63
CA THR A 100 -2.41 18.22 6.92
C THR A 100 -3.45 17.60 7.87
N ALA A 101 -4.65 18.17 7.96
CA ALA A 101 -5.71 17.61 8.79
C ALA A 101 -6.11 16.19 8.33
N ARG A 102 -6.27 15.98 7.02
CA ARG A 102 -6.58 14.68 6.44
C ARG A 102 -5.42 13.69 6.59
N MET A 103 -4.17 14.16 6.45
CA MET A 103 -2.97 13.36 6.70
C MET A 103 -2.97 12.81 8.13
N LYS A 104 -3.25 13.65 9.14
CA LYS A 104 -3.32 13.20 10.55
C LYS A 104 -4.37 12.11 10.74
N SER A 105 -5.57 12.27 10.17
CA SER A 105 -6.63 11.26 10.26
C SER A 105 -6.26 9.95 9.55
N ILE A 106 -5.60 10.02 8.39
CA ILE A 106 -5.08 8.84 7.68
C ILE A 106 -4.06 8.09 8.56
N VAL A 107 -3.11 8.83 9.12
CA VAL A 107 -2.03 8.29 9.96
C VAL A 107 -2.57 7.62 11.23
N GLU A 108 -3.57 8.23 11.86
CA GLU A 108 -4.27 7.66 13.01
C GLU A 108 -4.94 6.32 12.64
N CYS A 109 -5.62 6.27 11.49
CA CYS A 109 -6.40 5.12 11.05
C CYS A 109 -5.59 4.02 10.34
N SER A 110 -4.35 4.30 9.91
CA SER A 110 -3.49 3.34 9.19
C SER A 110 -2.94 2.29 10.14
N GLU A 111 -2.89 1.03 9.73
CA GLU A 111 -2.25 -0.05 10.50
C GLU A 111 -0.95 -0.51 9.82
N GLY A 112 -0.05 -1.12 10.60
CA GLY A 112 1.25 -1.58 10.14
C GLY A 112 2.24 -0.43 9.87
N PHE A 113 2.03 0.29 8.77
CA PHE A 113 2.83 1.46 8.39
C PHE A 113 1.98 2.50 7.65
N VAL A 114 2.54 3.68 7.43
CA VAL A 114 1.92 4.72 6.59
C VAL A 114 2.60 4.72 5.23
N TYR A 115 1.82 4.59 4.16
CA TYR A 115 2.34 4.66 2.80
C TYR A 115 2.35 6.12 2.30
N LEU A 116 3.52 6.75 2.27
CA LEU A 116 3.73 8.02 1.59
C LEU A 116 4.02 7.83 0.09
N VAL A 117 3.09 8.29 -0.76
CA VAL A 117 3.25 8.30 -2.21
C VAL A 117 3.98 9.57 -2.63
N SER A 118 5.18 9.45 -3.20
CA SER A 118 6.10 10.59 -3.41
C SER A 118 5.70 11.57 -4.53
N SER A 119 4.65 11.28 -5.31
CA SER A 119 4.33 12.01 -6.54
C SER A 119 2.84 12.28 -6.76
N VAL A 120 2.54 13.44 -7.37
CA VAL A 120 1.20 13.91 -7.77
C VAL A 120 0.82 13.39 -9.17
N GLY A 121 1.45 12.32 -9.67
CA GLY A 121 1.23 11.83 -11.03
C GLY A 121 1.42 10.32 -11.18
N VAL A 122 0.81 9.77 -12.22
CA VAL A 122 0.82 8.35 -12.58
C VAL A 122 2.23 7.74 -12.63
N THR A 123 2.34 6.44 -12.32
CA THR A 123 3.60 5.70 -12.16
C THR A 123 4.58 5.93 -13.33
N GLY A 124 5.82 6.30 -13.01
CA GLY A 124 6.90 6.50 -13.96
C GLY A 124 8.21 6.87 -13.26
N ALA A 125 9.34 6.40 -13.78
CA ALA A 125 10.65 6.76 -13.25
C ALA A 125 10.90 8.27 -13.44
N ARG A 126 11.36 8.95 -12.39
CA ARG A 126 11.75 10.38 -12.45
C ARG A 126 13.23 10.55 -12.16
N ALA A 127 13.80 11.67 -12.60
CA ALA A 127 15.21 11.98 -12.38
C ALA A 127 15.53 12.43 -10.95
N SER A 128 14.55 12.94 -10.19
CA SER A 128 14.73 13.43 -8.82
C SER A 128 13.47 13.25 -7.98
N VAL A 129 13.64 12.97 -6.68
CA VAL A 129 12.55 12.97 -5.70
C VAL A 129 12.28 14.42 -5.27
N SER A 130 11.01 14.82 -5.20
CA SER A 130 10.62 16.18 -4.83
C SER A 130 11.01 16.49 -3.39
N GLY A 131 11.65 17.64 -3.12
CA GLY A 131 11.97 18.09 -1.75
C GLY A 131 10.74 18.23 -0.83
N LYS A 132 9.54 18.33 -1.41
CA LYS A 132 8.27 18.27 -0.64
C LYS A 132 8.08 16.94 0.11
N VAL A 133 8.71 15.87 -0.36
CA VAL A 133 8.64 14.54 0.27
C VAL A 133 9.39 14.54 1.60
N GLU A 134 10.55 15.19 1.67
CA GLU A 134 11.31 15.33 2.93
C GLU A 134 10.49 16.07 3.99
N SER A 135 9.93 17.23 3.64
CA SER A 135 9.12 18.02 4.57
C SER A 135 7.88 17.27 5.04
N LEU A 136 7.21 16.55 4.13
CA LEU A 136 6.01 15.78 4.45
C LEU A 136 6.33 14.56 5.31
N LEU A 137 7.42 13.86 5.02
CA LEU A 137 7.89 12.75 5.82
C LEU A 137 8.14 13.19 7.27
N LYS A 138 8.83 14.33 7.47
CA LYS A 138 9.01 14.92 8.81
C LYS A 138 7.67 15.20 9.50
N GLN A 139 6.73 15.85 8.81
CA GLN A 139 5.39 16.12 9.36
C GLN A 139 4.59 14.86 9.71
N ILE A 140 4.69 13.80 8.91
CA ILE A 140 4.03 12.52 9.21
C ILE A 140 4.65 11.90 10.46
N LYS A 141 5.99 11.88 10.56
CA LYS A 141 6.70 11.34 11.73
C LYS A 141 6.48 12.15 13.01
N GLU A 142 6.13 13.43 12.91
CA GLU A 142 5.66 14.22 14.06
C GLU A 142 4.24 13.82 14.50
N ALA A 143 3.43 13.25 13.61
CA ALA A 143 2.06 12.84 13.87
C ALA A 143 1.93 11.37 14.30
N THR A 144 2.97 10.54 14.16
CA THR A 144 2.92 9.13 14.53
C THR A 144 4.28 8.50 14.83
N SER A 145 4.25 7.43 15.62
CA SER A 145 5.36 6.50 15.82
C SER A 145 5.34 5.31 14.85
N LYS A 146 4.31 5.17 14.01
CA LYS A 146 4.23 4.09 13.01
C LYS A 146 5.32 4.29 11.93
N PRO A 147 5.92 3.21 11.41
CA PRO A 147 6.86 3.31 10.29
C PRO A 147 6.23 4.04 9.10
N VAL A 148 7.02 4.84 8.41
CA VAL A 148 6.61 5.51 7.16
C VAL A 148 7.39 4.92 6.00
N ALA A 149 6.68 4.25 5.09
CA ALA A 149 7.25 3.73 3.86
C ALA A 149 6.98 4.70 2.72
N VAL A 150 8.04 5.10 2.01
CA VAL A 150 7.94 6.01 0.87
C VAL A 150 8.01 5.21 -0.42
N GLY A 151 7.04 5.39 -1.30
CA GLY A 151 7.01 4.75 -2.61
C GLY A 151 6.69 5.71 -3.75
N PHE A 152 6.63 5.12 -4.94
CA PHE A 152 6.45 5.77 -6.24
C PHE A 152 7.68 6.56 -6.74
N GLY A 153 8.10 6.28 -7.98
CA GLY A 153 9.21 7.00 -8.66
C GLY A 153 10.63 6.62 -8.23
N ILE A 154 10.77 5.70 -7.27
CA ILE A 154 12.05 5.11 -6.86
C ILE A 154 12.47 4.10 -7.94
N SER A 155 13.61 4.34 -8.58
CA SER A 155 14.07 3.52 -9.71
C SER A 155 15.60 3.37 -9.75
N LYS A 156 16.30 4.04 -8.84
CA LYS A 156 17.75 4.02 -8.75
C LYS A 156 18.19 3.91 -7.29
N PRO A 157 19.34 3.27 -6.99
CA PRO A 157 19.88 3.20 -5.64
C PRO A 157 20.03 4.56 -4.96
N GLU A 158 20.31 5.62 -5.73
CA GLU A 158 20.46 6.98 -5.22
C GLU A 158 19.14 7.51 -4.63
N HIS A 159 17.99 7.18 -5.22
CA HIS A 159 16.68 7.58 -4.68
C HIS A 159 16.43 6.89 -3.33
N VAL A 160 16.80 5.62 -3.20
CA VAL A 160 16.67 4.85 -1.95
C VAL A 160 17.53 5.50 -0.86
N LYS A 161 18.80 5.79 -1.16
CA LYS A 161 19.73 6.46 -0.24
C LYS A 161 19.20 7.83 0.20
N GLN A 162 18.68 8.62 -0.74
CA GLN A 162 18.12 9.94 -0.46
C GLN A 162 16.91 9.87 0.47
N VAL A 163 15.96 8.98 0.17
CA VAL A 163 14.74 8.81 0.97
C VAL A 163 15.04 8.26 2.36
N ALA A 164 16.00 7.34 2.48
CA ALA A 164 16.49 6.86 3.77
C ALA A 164 17.16 7.98 4.58
N ALA A 165 17.98 8.82 3.93
CA ALA A 165 18.62 9.96 4.58
C ALA A 165 17.63 11.01 5.10
N TRP A 166 16.45 11.11 4.47
CA TRP A 166 15.34 11.94 4.95
C TRP A 166 14.58 11.34 6.14
N GLY A 167 14.90 10.11 6.54
CA GLY A 167 14.34 9.44 7.72
C GLY A 167 13.17 8.51 7.42
N ALA A 168 13.04 7.99 6.19
CA ALA A 168 12.01 7.01 5.87
C ALA A 168 12.35 5.66 6.51
N ASP A 169 11.34 4.97 7.03
CA ASP A 169 11.52 3.67 7.69
C ASP A 169 11.45 2.50 6.67
N GLY A 170 10.92 2.78 5.47
CA GLY A 170 10.88 1.83 4.36
C GLY A 170 10.83 2.52 3.00
N VAL A 171 11.23 1.79 1.96
CA VAL A 171 11.17 2.26 0.57
C VAL A 171 10.45 1.20 -0.28
N ILE A 172 9.45 1.63 -1.05
CA ILE A 172 8.68 0.78 -1.97
C ILE A 172 9.14 1.07 -3.40
N ILE A 173 9.56 0.02 -4.10
CA ILE A 173 10.15 0.07 -5.45
C ILE A 173 9.18 -0.55 -6.45
#